data_AF-A0A225SMJ4-F1
#
_entry.id   AF-A0A225SMJ4-F1
#
_cell.length_a   1.000
_cell.length_b   1.000
_cell.length_c   1.000
_cell.angle_alpha   90.00
_cell.angle_beta   90.00
_cell.angle_gamma   90.00
#
_symmetry.space_group_name_H-M   'P 1'
#
loop_
_entity.id
_entity.type
_entity.pdbx_description
1 polymer ?
#
loop_
_entity_poly.entity_id
_entity_poly.type
_entity_poly.pdbx_seq_one_letter_code
_entity_poly.pdbx_strand_id
1 'polypeptide(L)'
;MFFSKSTNGFYDPKINLDGMPEDAIEIGDDVYRQLLDGQAAGKIISADENGFPILLDAAPISAREVVLAQILALEATVTQRRLRDAILGTDGGWLKDVESKIAALRAKL
;
A
#
# COMPACT_ATOMS: atom_id res chain seq x y z
N MET A 1 0.28 -22.99 13.00
CA MET A 1 0.14 -22.10 11.82
C MET A 1 1.34 -22.36 10.91
N PHE A 2 1.23 -22.15 9.60
CA PHE A 2 2.38 -22.28 8.69
C PHE A 2 2.64 -20.96 7.96
N PHE A 3 3.88 -20.73 7.56
CA PHE A 3 4.29 -19.59 6.74
C PHE A 3 5.12 -20.07 5.55
N SER A 4 4.82 -19.56 4.36
CA SER A 4 5.58 -19.86 3.14
C SER A 4 6.31 -18.60 2.68
N LYS A 5 7.62 -18.76 2.44
CA LYS A 5 8.46 -17.68 1.91
C LYS A 5 8.14 -17.33 0.46
N SER A 6 7.76 -18.32 -0.36
CA SER A 6 7.48 -18.13 -1.78
C SER A 6 6.22 -17.27 -2.02
N THR A 7 5.22 -17.41 -1.15
CA THR A 7 3.98 -16.63 -1.23
C THR A 7 3.95 -15.46 -0.25
N ASN A 8 4.93 -15.39 0.65
CA ASN A 8 4.97 -14.46 1.79
C ASN A 8 3.64 -14.47 2.58
N GLY A 9 3.10 -15.68 2.79
CA GLY A 9 1.72 -15.90 3.24
C GLY A 9 1.62 -16.90 4.39
N PHE A 10 0.54 -16.77 5.17
CA PHE A 10 0.19 -17.67 6.26
C PHE A 10 -0.83 -18.73 5.81
N TYR A 11 -0.70 -19.94 6.34
CA TYR A 11 -1.55 -21.08 6.01
C TYR A 11 -1.98 -21.81 7.27
N ASP A 12 -3.29 -21.95 7.47
CA ASP A 12 -3.86 -22.76 8.53
C ASP A 12 -4.08 -24.18 7.99
N PRO A 13 -3.46 -25.23 8.57
CA PRO A 13 -3.60 -26.59 8.06
C PRO A 13 -5.05 -27.11 8.12
N LYS A 14 -5.93 -26.50 8.93
CA LYS A 14 -7.36 -26.85 8.98
C LYS A 14 -8.16 -26.24 7.83
N ILE A 15 -7.65 -25.18 7.21
CA ILE A 15 -8.31 -24.45 6.11
C ILE A 15 -7.64 -24.79 4.77
N ASN A 16 -6.31 -24.89 4.76
CA ASN A 16 -5.45 -24.97 3.59
C ASN A 16 -4.94 -26.40 3.31
N LEU A 17 -5.76 -27.42 3.61
CA LEU A 17 -5.44 -28.86 3.56
C LEU A 17 -4.46 -29.26 2.43
N ASP A 18 -4.88 -29.15 1.17
CA ASP A 18 -4.07 -29.54 -0.01
C ASP A 18 -3.43 -28.34 -0.72
N GLY A 19 -3.70 -27.11 -0.25
CA GLY A 19 -3.29 -25.86 -0.91
C GLY A 19 -2.04 -25.23 -0.32
N MET A 20 -1.37 -25.90 0.60
CA MET A 20 -0.20 -25.38 1.28
C MET A 20 1.04 -25.54 0.38
N PRO A 21 1.85 -24.46 0.19
CA PRO A 21 3.11 -24.55 -0.53
C PRO A 21 4.08 -25.55 0.10
N GLU A 22 4.93 -26.19 -0.71
CA GLU A 22 5.94 -27.14 -0.23
C GLU A 22 7.00 -26.50 0.68
N ASP A 23 7.23 -25.19 0.54
CA ASP A 23 8.16 -24.41 1.35
C ASP A 23 7.53 -23.81 2.61
N ALA A 24 6.29 -24.20 2.93
CA ALA A 24 5.61 -23.75 4.14
C ALA A 24 6.23 -24.41 5.37
N ILE A 25 6.68 -23.59 6.32
CA ILE A 25 7.24 -24.04 7.58
C ILE A 25 6.26 -23.76 8.72
N GLU A 26 6.24 -24.64 9.73
CA GLU A 26 5.41 -24.44 10.91
C GLU A 26 5.96 -23.28 11.75
N ILE A 27 5.07 -22.39 12.17
CA ILE A 27 5.35 -21.30 13.11
C ILE A 27 4.43 -21.40 14.32
N GLY A 28 4.95 -21.01 15.48
CA GLY A 28 4.18 -20.91 16.72
C GLY A 28 3.11 -19.82 16.65
N ASP A 29 2.03 -20.00 17.42
CA ASP A 29 0.95 -19.01 17.50
C ASP A 29 1.42 -17.67 18.09
N ASP A 30 2.43 -17.69 18.96
CA ASP A 30 3.06 -16.50 19.52
C ASP A 30 3.85 -15.72 18.47
N VAL A 31 4.62 -16.42 17.62
CA VAL A 31 5.32 -15.84 16.47
C VAL A 31 4.31 -15.24 15.50
N TYR A 32 3.26 -15.99 15.17
CA TYR A 32 2.18 -15.51 14.30
C TYR A 32 1.54 -14.22 14.83
N ARG A 33 1.20 -14.16 16.13
CA ARG A 33 0.64 -12.93 16.73
C ARG A 33 1.62 -11.77 16.70
N GLN A 34 2.89 -11.99 17.05
CA GLN A 34 3.92 -10.94 16.99
C GLN A 34 4.07 -10.36 15.58
N LEU A 35 4.00 -11.20 14.54
CA LEU A 35 4.06 -10.76 13.15
C LEU A 35 2.85 -9.90 12.79
N LEU A 36 1.64 -10.30 13.19
CA LEU A 36 0.42 -9.52 12.96
C LEU A 36 0.45 -8.17 13.70
N ASP A 37 0.90 -8.15 14.95
CA ASP A 37 1.05 -6.91 15.73
C ASP A 37 2.09 -5.99 15.08
N GLY A 38 3.21 -6.53 14.60
CA GLY A 38 4.22 -5.79 13.86
C GLY A 38 3.69 -5.20 12.56
N GLN A 39 2.93 -5.98 11.79
CA GLN A 39 2.27 -5.52 10.58
C GLN A 39 1.27 -4.40 10.87
N ALA A 40 0.46 -4.54 11.92
CA ALA A 40 -0.48 -3.51 12.37
C ALA A 40 0.24 -2.23 12.83
N ALA A 41 1.47 -2.34 13.33
CA ALA A 41 2.34 -1.21 13.66
C ALA A 41 3.08 -0.61 12.44
N GLY A 42 2.83 -1.11 11.22
CA GLY A 42 3.38 -0.56 9.98
C GLY A 42 4.69 -1.23 9.50
N LYS A 43 5.10 -2.35 10.11
CA LYS A 43 6.21 -3.16 9.60
C LYS A 43 5.76 -4.07 8.45
N ILE A 44 6.71 -4.56 7.68
CA ILE A 44 6.48 -5.52 6.60
C ILE A 44 6.92 -6.90 7.08
N ILE A 45 6.06 -7.90 6.88
CA ILE A 45 6.44 -9.30 7.07
C ILE A 45 7.16 -9.76 5.81
N SER A 46 8.35 -10.35 5.98
CA SER A 46 9.16 -10.96 4.92
C SER A 46 9.75 -12.27 5.42
N ALA A 47 10.32 -13.08 4.54
CA ALA A 47 11.11 -14.24 4.93
C ALA A 47 12.60 -13.89 5.06
N ASP A 48 13.28 -14.53 6.00
CA ASP A 48 14.75 -14.58 6.04
C ASP A 48 15.31 -15.61 5.03
N GLU A 49 16.64 -15.78 5.02
CA GLU A 49 17.32 -16.73 4.13
C GLU A 49 16.90 -18.20 4.35
N ASN A 50 16.43 -18.54 5.55
CA ASN A 50 15.97 -19.87 5.92
C ASN A 50 14.47 -20.08 5.65
N GLY A 51 13.74 -19.02 5.28
CA GLY A 51 12.29 -19.05 5.09
C GLY A 51 11.48 -18.71 6.33
N PHE A 52 12.14 -18.32 7.43
CA PHE A 52 11.46 -17.89 8.65
C PHE A 52 10.89 -16.49 8.51
N PRO A 53 9.64 -16.24 8.94
CA PRO A 53 9.06 -14.92 8.86
C PRO A 53 9.73 -13.96 9.85
N ILE A 54 10.07 -12.79 9.35
CA ILE A 54 10.70 -11.69 10.09
C ILE A 54 9.96 -10.38 9.83
N LEU A 55 10.07 -9.43 10.75
CA LEU A 55 9.56 -8.08 10.61
C LEU A 55 10.66 -7.14 10.12
N LEU A 56 10.39 -6.43 9.05
CA LEU A 56 11.25 -5.38 8.51
C LEU A 56 10.56 -4.03 8.66
N ASP A 57 11.34 -2.97 8.85
CA ASP A 57 10.78 -1.63 8.72
C ASP A 57 10.36 -1.39 7.28
N ALA A 58 9.16 -0.81 7.09
CA ALA A 58 8.75 -0.38 5.77
C ALA A 58 9.72 0.69 5.27
N ALA A 59 10.14 0.56 4.00
CA ALA A 59 10.94 1.60 3.38
C ALA A 59 10.17 2.93 3.43
N PRO A 60 10.83 4.04 3.80
CA PRO A 60 10.16 5.34 3.76
C PRO A 60 9.73 5.62 2.32
N ILE A 61 8.50 6.09 2.15
CA ILE A 61 8.01 6.55 0.85
C ILE A 61 8.91 7.69 0.39
N SER A 62 9.43 7.61 -0.83
CA SER A 62 10.31 8.64 -1.35
C SER A 62 9.57 9.97 -1.51
N ALA A 63 10.28 11.10 -1.38
CA ALA A 63 9.69 12.42 -1.60
C ALA A 63 9.01 12.53 -2.98
N ARG A 64 9.58 11.86 -4.00
CA ARG A 64 9.00 11.78 -5.34
C ARG A 64 7.66 11.05 -5.38
N GLU A 65 7.57 9.88 -4.73
CA GLU A 65 6.32 9.12 -4.64
C GLU A 65 5.23 9.88 -3.87
N VAL A 66 5.60 10.61 -2.81
CA VAL A 66 4.69 11.49 -2.08
C VAL A 66 4.11 12.57 -3.00
N VAL A 67 4.95 13.21 -3.83
CA VAL A 67 4.49 14.23 -4.77
C VAL A 67 3.57 13.64 -5.84
N LEU A 68 3.90 12.46 -6.39
CA LEU A 68 3.05 11.77 -7.37
C LEU A 68 1.69 11.39 -6.77
N ALA A 69 1.64 10.90 -5.54
CA ALA A 69 0.40 10.57 -4.86
C ALA A 69 -0.49 11.81 -4.63
N GLN A 70 0.10 12.98 -4.32
CA GLN A 70 -0.64 14.23 -4.19
C GLN A 70 -1.23 14.72 -5.51
N ILE A 71 -0.48 14.57 -6.62
CA ILE A 71 -0.99 14.88 -7.96
C ILE A 71 -2.17 13.98 -8.30
N LEU A 72 -2.03 12.66 -8.10
CA LEU A 72 -3.10 11.69 -8.34
C LEU A 72 -4.36 12.02 -7.54
N ALA A 73 -4.21 12.39 -6.27
CA ALA A 73 -5.33 12.77 -5.40
C ALA A 73 -6.05 14.04 -5.91
N LEU A 74 -5.32 15.03 -6.41
CA LEU A 74 -5.91 16.22 -7.03
C LEU A 74 -6.61 15.87 -8.34
N GLU A 75 -5.99 15.08 -9.21
CA GLU A 75 -6.58 14.63 -10.47
C GLU A 75 -7.87 13.83 -10.23
N ALA A 76 -7.93 12.98 -9.20
CA ALA A 76 -9.12 12.22 -8.83
C ALA A 76 -10.31 13.11 -8.41
N THR A 77 -10.06 14.35 -7.99
CA THR A 77 -11.14 15.30 -7.66
C THR A 77 -11.77 15.92 -8.92
N VAL A 78 -11.10 15.81 -10.07
CA VAL A 78 -11.56 16.30 -11.38
C VAL A 78 -12.56 15.33 -12.00
N THR A 79 -13.81 15.42 -11.54
CA THR A 79 -14.92 14.62 -12.06
C THR A 79 -15.59 15.29 -13.27
N GLN A 80 -16.36 14.51 -14.04
CA GLN A 80 -17.16 15.03 -15.16
C GLN A 80 -18.10 16.19 -14.75
N ARG A 81 -18.68 16.11 -13.54
CA ARG A 81 -19.53 17.19 -13.02
C ARG A 81 -18.74 18.47 -12.79
N ARG A 82 -17.55 18.36 -12.16
CA ARG A 82 -16.66 19.50 -11.89
C ARG A 82 -16.14 20.15 -13.18
N LEU A 83 -15.78 19.34 -14.17
CA LEU A 83 -15.39 19.83 -15.49
C LEU A 83 -16.54 20.59 -16.17
N ARG A 84 -17.77 20.06 -16.11
CA ARG A 84 -18.96 20.76 -16.63
C ARG A 84 -19.17 22.11 -15.93
N ASP A 85 -19.00 22.18 -14.61
CA ASP A 85 -19.13 23.44 -13.87
C ASP A 85 -18.06 24.46 -14.29
N ALA A 86 -16.84 24.02 -14.57
CA ALA A 86 -15.76 24.88 -15.06
C ALA A 86 -16.05 25.39 -16.47
N ILE A 87 -16.56 24.54 -17.37
CA ILE A 87 -16.97 24.92 -18.73
C ILE A 87 -18.10 25.97 -18.68
N LEU A 88 -19.04 25.81 -17.74
CA LEU A 88 -20.14 26.75 -17.54
C LEU A 88 -19.72 28.01 -16.77
N GLY A 89 -18.48 28.09 -16.28
CA GLY A 89 -17.96 29.20 -15.49
C GLY A 89 -18.57 29.29 -14.07
N THR A 90 -19.20 28.22 -13.59
CA THR A 90 -19.88 28.15 -12.29
C THR A 90 -19.06 27.47 -11.21
N ASP A 91 -17.82 27.04 -11.51
CA ASP A 91 -16.94 26.35 -10.57
C ASP A 91 -16.23 27.30 -9.58
N GLY A 92 -16.40 28.61 -9.75
CA GLY A 92 -15.77 29.63 -8.91
C GLY A 92 -14.24 29.67 -9.04
N GLY A 93 -13.68 29.20 -10.17
CA GLY A 93 -12.23 29.14 -10.38
C GLY A 93 -11.56 27.91 -9.76
N TRP A 94 -12.34 26.98 -9.21
CA TRP A 94 -11.83 25.74 -8.61
C TRP A 94 -10.90 24.96 -9.53
N LEU A 95 -11.21 24.81 -10.82
CA LEU A 95 -10.38 24.06 -11.75
C LEU A 95 -9.01 24.73 -11.93
N LYS A 96 -8.98 26.06 -12.04
CA LYS A 96 -7.73 26.83 -12.15
C LYS A 96 -6.83 26.65 -10.92
N ASP A 97 -7.42 26.57 -9.74
CA ASP A 97 -6.68 26.34 -8.49
C ASP A 97 -6.10 24.93 -8.42
N VAL A 98 -6.87 23.92 -8.84
CA VAL A 98 -6.40 22.52 -8.91
C VAL A 98 -5.24 22.39 -9.89
N GLU A 99 -5.36 22.96 -11.09
CA GLU A 99 -4.29 22.96 -12.10
C GLU A 99 -3.02 23.66 -11.59
N SER A 100 -3.17 24.80 -10.91
CA SER A 100 -2.04 25.52 -10.33
C SER A 100 -1.31 24.70 -9.26
N LYS A 101 -2.06 23.95 -8.43
CA LYS A 101 -1.48 23.04 -7.43
C LYS A 101 -0.76 21.86 -8.09
N ILE A 102 -1.35 21.25 -9.11
CA ILE A 102 -0.72 20.16 -9.87
C ILE A 102 0.57 20.66 -10.54
N ALA A 103 0.56 21.84 -11.16
CA ALA A 103 1.75 22.43 -11.76
C ALA A 103 2.87 22.67 -10.73
N ALA A 104 2.53 23.21 -9.56
CA ALA A 104 3.48 23.42 -8.47
C ALA A 104 4.05 22.10 -7.91
N LEU A 105 3.27 21.02 -7.89
CA LEU A 105 3.74 19.70 -7.49
C LEU A 105 4.64 19.07 -8.56
N ARG A 106 4.27 19.16 -9.83
CA ARG A 106 5.10 18.66 -10.94
C ARG A 106 6.47 19.33 -11.00
N ALA A 107 6.58 20.60 -10.60
CA ALA A 107 7.85 21.31 -10.49
C ALA A 107 8.79 20.78 -9.39
N LYS A 108 8.32 19.89 -8.49
CA LYS A 108 9.10 19.24 -7.44
C LYS A 108 9.56 17.81 -7.80
N LEU A 109 9.16 17.30 -8.97
CA LEU A 109 9.56 16.00 -9.51
C LEU A 109 10.87 16.09 -10.27
#